data_AF-A0A7C4JNI3-F1
#
_entry.id   AF-A0A7C4JNI3-F1
#
_cell.length_a   1.000
_cell.length_b   1.000
_cell.length_c   1.000
_cell.angle_alpha   90.00
_cell.angle_beta   90.00
_cell.angle_gamma   90.00
#
_symmetry.space_group_name_H-M   'P 1'
#
loop_
_entity.id
_entity.type
_entity.pdbx_description
1 polymer ?
#
loop_
_entity_poly.entity_id
_entity_poly.type
_entity_poly.pdbx_seq_one_letter_code
_entity_poly.pdbx_strand_id
1 'polypeptide(L)'
;MRREGRALSFEEAANLLNRDVGTIAKTVQWLREKNLVEVEVRTSNLVSLGSEGQIYSADGLPERRLIEMLSEAGGVASIDELKKSLGEDVFHIGLIWAKKNQWINIESTGPQKSVKLIHYPGETSEEKLLKHLRERGVVEFEDLGEDLKKACMNLKTR
;
A
#
# COMPACT_ATOMS: atom_id res chain seq x y z
N MET A 1 -3.79 29.21 -37.83
CA MET A 1 -2.98 28.26 -37.04
C MET A 1 -3.13 28.64 -35.57
N ARG A 2 -3.93 27.91 -34.79
CA ARG A 2 -3.92 28.06 -33.33
C ARG A 2 -2.58 27.50 -32.86
N ARG A 3 -1.71 28.34 -32.27
CA ARG A 3 -0.57 27.81 -31.53
C ARG A 3 -1.17 27.10 -30.33
N GLU A 4 -1.13 25.77 -30.32
CA GLU A 4 -1.39 25.00 -29.10
C GLU A 4 -0.31 25.41 -28.10
N GLY A 5 -0.67 26.32 -27.20
CA GLY A 5 0.17 26.65 -26.06
C GLY A 5 0.27 25.44 -25.15
N ARG A 6 1.42 25.28 -24.50
CA ARG A 6 1.58 24.31 -23.42
C ARG A 6 0.49 24.52 -22.36
N ALA A 7 -0.16 23.44 -21.92
CA ALA A 7 -1.06 23.48 -20.78
C ALA A 7 -0.29 23.90 -19.51
N LEU A 8 -0.87 24.82 -18.74
CA LEU A 8 -0.30 25.35 -17.51
C LEU A 8 -1.19 24.95 -16.34
N SER A 9 -0.58 24.55 -15.22
CA SER A 9 -1.34 24.44 -13.97
C SER A 9 -1.72 25.83 -13.44
N PHE A 10 -2.71 25.88 -12.56
CA PHE A 10 -3.14 27.14 -11.96
C PHE A 10 -2.02 27.78 -11.12
N GLU A 11 -1.22 26.94 -10.46
CA GLU A 11 -0.04 27.35 -9.69
C GLU A 11 1.08 27.88 -10.59
N GLU A 12 1.35 27.20 -11.71
CA GLU A 12 2.33 27.67 -12.70
C GLU A 12 1.93 29.03 -13.27
N ALA A 13 0.66 29.21 -13.65
CA ALA A 13 0.15 30.48 -14.16
C ALA A 13 0.21 31.59 -13.10
N ALA A 14 -0.09 31.28 -11.84
CA ALA A 14 0.01 32.20 -10.72
C ALA A 14 1.46 32.67 -10.50
N ASN A 15 2.41 31.75 -10.51
CA ASN A 15 3.83 32.04 -10.35
C ASN A 15 4.38 32.86 -11.52
N LEU A 16 4.07 32.49 -12.76
CA LEU A 16 4.51 33.22 -13.96
C LEU A 16 3.99 34.66 -14.00
N LEU A 17 2.76 34.88 -13.54
CA LEU A 17 2.11 36.19 -13.56
C LEU A 17 2.33 36.98 -12.25
N ASN A 18 3.00 36.36 -11.27
CA ASN A 18 3.19 36.89 -9.92
C ASN A 18 1.86 37.38 -9.31
N ARG A 19 0.88 36.48 -9.32
CA ARG A 19 -0.48 36.69 -8.80
C ARG A 19 -0.88 35.55 -7.88
N ASP A 20 -1.87 35.80 -7.04
CA ASP A 20 -2.49 34.77 -6.20
C ASP A 20 -3.26 33.76 -7.07
N VAL A 21 -3.24 32.49 -6.65
CA VAL A 21 -3.94 31.37 -7.32
C VAL A 21 -5.45 31.61 -7.38
N GLY A 22 -6.05 32.22 -6.35
CA GLY A 22 -7.47 32.57 -6.35
C GLY A 22 -7.85 33.57 -7.44
N THR A 23 -6.95 34.52 -7.74
CA THR A 23 -7.10 35.51 -8.81
C THR A 23 -7.03 34.84 -10.18
N ILE A 24 -6.05 33.95 -10.39
CA ILE A 24 -5.94 33.13 -11.60
C ILE A 24 -7.20 32.29 -11.79
N ALA A 25 -7.69 31.63 -10.74
CA ALA A 25 -8.89 30.80 -10.81
C ALA A 25 -10.12 31.60 -11.27
N LYS A 26 -10.34 32.80 -10.72
CA LYS A 26 -11.43 33.70 -11.14
C LYS A 26 -11.31 34.12 -12.61
N THR A 27 -10.10 34.50 -13.04
CA THR A 27 -9.85 34.89 -14.43
C THR A 27 -10.05 33.72 -15.39
N VAL A 28 -9.54 32.54 -15.05
CA VAL A 28 -9.73 31.31 -15.85
C VAL A 28 -11.21 30.96 -15.94
N GLN A 29 -11.98 31.09 -14.85
CA GLN A 29 -13.42 30.85 -14.88
C GLN A 29 -14.16 31.81 -15.83
N TRP A 30 -13.83 33.09 -15.79
CA TRP A 30 -14.38 34.08 -16.72
C TRP A 30 -13.99 33.81 -18.18
N LEU A 31 -12.75 33.39 -18.43
CA LEU A 31 -12.28 33.01 -19.78
C LEU A 31 -12.99 31.74 -20.27
N ARG A 32 -13.26 30.78 -19.38
CA ARG A 32 -13.99 29.56 -19.67
C ARG A 32 -15.44 29.85 -20.04
N GLU A 33 -16.12 30.74 -19.31
CA GLU A 33 -17.49 31.21 -19.65
C GLU A 33 -17.56 31.83 -21.04
N LYS A 34 -16.46 32.43 -21.50
CA LYS A 34 -16.32 33.01 -22.84
C LYS A 34 -15.85 32.02 -23.91
N ASN A 35 -15.68 30.74 -23.57
CA ASN A 35 -15.10 29.72 -24.45
C ASN A 35 -13.72 30.08 -25.01
N LEU A 36 -12.93 30.85 -24.24
CA LEU A 36 -11.59 31.29 -24.63
C LEU A 36 -10.47 30.37 -24.13
N VAL A 37 -10.76 29.56 -23.10
CA VAL A 37 -9.84 28.57 -22.53
C VAL A 37 -10.57 27.27 -22.26
N GLU A 38 -9.85 26.17 -22.43
CA GLU A 38 -10.27 24.83 -22.02
C GLU A 38 -9.61 24.52 -20.67
N VAL A 39 -10.38 23.94 -19.76
CA VAL A 39 -9.91 23.59 -18.41
C VAL A 39 -10.14 22.11 -18.21
N GLU A 40 -9.06 21.37 -18.06
CA GLU A 40 -9.08 19.95 -17.69
C GLU A 40 -8.75 19.80 -16.20
N VAL A 41 -9.48 18.92 -15.51
CA VAL A 41 -9.12 18.47 -14.17
C VAL A 41 -8.42 17.13 -14.29
N ARG A 42 -7.20 17.03 -13.77
CA ARG A 42 -6.45 15.77 -13.67
C ARG A 42 -6.39 15.34 -12.22
N THR A 43 -6.81 14.12 -11.95
CA THR A 43 -6.71 13.50 -10.62
C THR A 43 -5.56 12.50 -10.67
N SER A 44 -4.55 12.70 -9.82
CA SER A 44 -3.46 11.74 -9.60
C SER A 44 -3.69 11.03 -8.27
N ASN A 45 -3.60 9.70 -8.25
CA ASN A 45 -3.74 8.94 -7.02
C ASN A 45 -2.35 8.69 -6.43
N LEU A 46 -2.08 9.19 -5.22
CA LEU A 46 -0.80 8.99 -4.56
C LEU A 46 -0.85 7.82 -3.59
N VAL A 47 0.19 6.98 -3.63
CA VAL A 47 0.38 5.85 -2.72
C VAL A 47 1.58 6.12 -1.84
N SER A 48 1.41 5.94 -0.53
CA SER A 48 2.48 6.06 0.46
C SER A 48 2.24 5.09 1.62
N LEU A 49 3.29 4.85 2.41
CA LEU A 49 3.17 4.04 3.62
C LEU A 49 2.53 4.85 4.75
N GLY A 50 1.40 4.36 5.27
CA GLY A 50 0.87 4.78 6.57
C GLY A 50 1.73 4.28 7.73
N SER A 51 1.35 4.60 8.96
CA SER A 51 2.07 4.18 10.18
C SER A 51 2.24 2.65 10.28
N GLU A 52 1.17 1.89 10.05
CA GLU A 52 1.25 0.42 10.02
C GLU A 52 2.11 -0.10 8.86
N GLY A 53 1.99 0.52 7.69
CA GLY A 53 2.82 0.18 6.53
C GLY A 53 4.30 0.38 6.77
N GLN A 54 4.68 1.41 7.54
CA GLN A 54 6.06 1.61 7.97
C GLN A 54 6.54 0.49 8.89
N ILE A 55 5.73 0.11 9.88
CA ILE A 55 6.03 -1.02 10.78
C ILE A 55 6.19 -2.30 9.97
N TYR A 56 5.24 -2.63 9.09
CA TYR A 56 5.32 -3.85 8.27
C TYR A 56 6.47 -3.83 7.26
N SER A 57 6.88 -2.65 6.79
CA SER A 57 8.06 -2.52 5.92
C SER A 57 9.39 -2.72 6.67
N ALA A 58 9.40 -2.55 7.99
CA ALA A 58 10.57 -2.68 8.84
C ALA A 58 10.63 -4.07 9.49
N ASP A 59 9.56 -4.47 10.16
CA ASP A 59 9.44 -5.70 10.95
C ASP A 59 8.91 -6.89 10.13
N GLY A 60 8.47 -6.64 8.90
CA GLY A 60 7.81 -7.63 8.05
C GLY A 60 6.30 -7.71 8.28
N LEU A 61 5.60 -8.29 7.30
CA LEU A 61 4.16 -8.53 7.39
C LEU A 61 3.83 -9.53 8.52
N PRO A 62 2.66 -9.41 9.18
CA PRO A 62 2.25 -10.31 10.26
C PRO A 62 2.33 -11.79 9.89
N GLU A 63 1.94 -12.16 8.67
CA GLU A 63 2.02 -13.54 8.19
C GLU A 63 3.46 -14.03 7.96
N ARG A 64 4.38 -13.15 7.56
CA ARG A 64 5.81 -13.47 7.39
C ARG A 64 6.43 -13.74 8.76
N ARG A 65 6.17 -12.86 9.72
CA ARG A 65 6.62 -13.02 11.13
C ARG A 65 6.11 -14.32 11.74
N LEU A 66 4.86 -14.69 11.46
CA LEU A 66 4.30 -15.98 11.89
C LEU A 66 5.06 -17.17 11.32
N ILE A 67 5.41 -17.13 10.04
CA ILE A 67 6.14 -18.22 9.36
C ILE A 67 7.57 -18.32 9.85
N GLU A 68 8.25 -17.20 10.07
CA GLU A 68 9.62 -17.19 10.59
C GLU A 68 9.67 -17.84 11.97
N MET A 69 8.76 -17.47 12.87
CA MET A 69 8.61 -18.11 14.17
C MET A 69 8.33 -19.61 14.07
N LEU A 70 7.45 -20.02 13.16
CA LEU A 70 7.16 -21.45 12.93
C LEU A 70 8.38 -22.20 12.38
N SER A 71 9.14 -21.57 11.48
CA SER A 71 10.36 -22.13 10.91
C SER A 71 11.44 -22.32 11.97
N GLU A 72 11.61 -21.34 12.87
CA GLU A 72 12.53 -21.42 14.01
C GLU A 72 12.13 -22.49 15.02
N ALA A 73 10.83 -22.68 15.24
CA ALA A 73 10.28 -23.72 16.12
C ALA A 73 10.35 -25.14 15.53
N GLY A 74 10.92 -25.33 14.35
CA GLY A 74 11.01 -26.64 13.68
C GLY A 74 9.76 -27.04 12.89
N GLY A 75 8.92 -26.08 12.52
CA GLY A 75 7.78 -26.23 11.62
C GLY A 75 6.43 -26.44 12.30
N VAL A 76 6.37 -26.57 13.63
CA VAL A 76 5.12 -26.70 14.39
C VAL A 76 5.23 -25.95 15.72
N ALA A 77 4.24 -25.13 16.05
CA ALA A 77 4.15 -24.45 17.36
C ALA A 77 2.71 -24.38 17.86
N SER A 78 2.53 -24.22 19.18
CA SER A 78 1.19 -24.06 19.76
C SER A 78 0.66 -22.64 19.53
N ILE A 79 -0.67 -22.48 19.47
CA ILE A 79 -1.29 -21.16 19.32
C ILE A 79 -0.92 -20.23 20.48
N ASP A 80 -0.86 -20.76 21.71
CA ASP A 80 -0.58 -19.94 22.90
C ASP A 80 0.85 -19.38 22.90
N GLU A 81 1.84 -20.15 22.44
CA GLU A 81 3.22 -19.68 22.29
C GLU A 81 3.32 -18.59 21.22
N LEU A 82 2.67 -18.80 20.07
CA LEU A 82 2.68 -17.83 18.97
C LEU A 82 1.98 -16.51 19.37
N LYS A 83 0.86 -16.59 20.09
CA LYS A 83 0.17 -15.42 20.65
C LYS A 83 1.05 -14.64 21.63
N LYS A 84 1.74 -15.33 22.54
CA LYS A 84 2.62 -14.68 23.53
C LYS A 84 3.80 -13.98 22.87
N SER A 85 4.35 -14.55 21.80
CA SER A 85 5.54 -14.00 21.14
C SER A 85 5.22 -12.85 20.19
N LEU A 86 4.16 -12.96 19.40
CA LEU A 86 3.81 -11.97 18.35
C LEU A 86 2.86 -10.88 18.85
N GLY A 87 2.15 -11.13 19.97
CA GLY A 87 1.01 -10.34 20.37
C GLY A 87 -0.28 -10.84 19.70
N GLU A 88 -1.42 -10.67 20.37
CA GLU A 88 -2.68 -11.27 19.96
C GLU A 88 -3.18 -10.72 18.61
N ASP A 89 -3.08 -9.41 18.40
CA ASP A 89 -3.53 -8.75 17.16
C ASP A 89 -2.70 -9.18 15.95
N VAL A 90 -1.37 -9.10 16.06
CA VAL A 90 -0.44 -9.50 14.99
C VAL A 90 -0.60 -10.98 14.67
N PHE A 91 -0.74 -11.82 15.70
CA PHE A 91 -0.98 -13.24 15.51
C PHE A 91 -2.30 -13.49 14.76
N HIS A 92 -3.40 -12.83 15.14
CA HIS A 92 -4.69 -13.03 14.48
C HIS A 92 -4.68 -12.60 13.02
N ILE A 93 -4.10 -11.44 12.71
CA ILE A 93 -3.94 -10.97 11.33
C ILE A 93 -3.06 -11.95 10.55
N GLY A 94 -1.87 -12.28 11.09
CA GLY A 94 -0.93 -13.19 10.46
C GLY A 94 -1.52 -14.57 10.20
N LEU A 95 -2.30 -15.13 11.13
CA LEU A 95 -2.94 -16.43 11.00
C LEU A 95 -3.98 -16.45 9.86
N ILE A 96 -4.81 -15.41 9.75
CA ILE A 96 -5.82 -15.30 8.69
C ILE A 96 -5.14 -15.27 7.32
N TRP A 97 -4.10 -14.44 7.17
CA TRP A 97 -3.40 -14.27 5.90
C TRP A 97 -2.53 -15.47 5.54
N ALA A 98 -1.78 -16.03 6.49
CA ALA A 98 -1.01 -17.24 6.26
C ALA A 98 -1.90 -18.43 5.88
N LYS A 99 -3.09 -18.55 6.50
CA LYS A 99 -4.07 -19.58 6.13
C LYS A 99 -4.67 -19.32 4.75
N LYS A 100 -5.04 -18.08 4.43
CA LYS A 100 -5.58 -17.69 3.11
C LYS A 100 -4.57 -17.95 2.00
N ASN A 101 -3.29 -17.71 2.27
CA ASN A 101 -2.19 -17.98 1.34
C ASN A 101 -1.74 -19.45 1.34
N GLN A 102 -2.39 -20.32 2.13
CA GLN A 102 -2.09 -21.76 2.25
C GLN A 102 -0.67 -22.09 2.72
N TRP A 103 -0.06 -21.19 3.49
CA TRP A 103 1.30 -21.40 4.01
C TRP A 103 1.34 -22.27 5.26
N ILE A 104 0.24 -22.27 6.01
CA ILE A 104 0.11 -22.99 7.28
C ILE A 104 -1.11 -23.91 7.29
N ASN A 105 -1.04 -24.97 8.10
CA ASN A 105 -2.17 -25.79 8.50
C ASN A 105 -2.45 -25.58 9.98
N ILE A 106 -3.72 -25.65 10.38
CA ILE A 106 -4.08 -25.65 11.81
C ILE A 106 -4.48 -27.09 12.14
N GLU A 107 -3.70 -27.73 12.99
CA GLU A 107 -3.97 -29.08 13.47
C GLU A 107 -4.57 -29.00 14.88
N SER A 108 -5.54 -29.88 15.17
CA SER A 108 -6.14 -29.99 16.50
C SER A 108 -5.85 -31.38 17.03
N THR A 109 -4.95 -31.48 18.00
CA THR A 109 -4.65 -32.74 18.69
C THR A 109 -5.30 -32.69 20.07
N GLY A 110 -6.54 -33.18 20.15
CA GLY A 110 -7.33 -33.11 21.38
C GLY A 110 -7.70 -31.67 21.76
N PRO A 111 -7.50 -31.23 23.02
CA PRO A 111 -7.86 -29.88 23.47
C PRO A 111 -6.88 -28.78 22.99
N GLN A 112 -5.70 -29.15 22.47
CA GLN A 112 -4.68 -28.21 22.03
C GLN A 112 -4.73 -28.01 20.51
N LYS A 113 -4.63 -26.75 20.08
CA LYS A 113 -4.50 -26.36 18.68
C LYS A 113 -3.08 -25.93 18.40
N SER A 114 -2.49 -26.49 17.34
CA SER A 114 -1.16 -26.14 16.86
C SER A 114 -1.24 -25.61 15.43
N VAL A 115 -0.24 -24.80 15.08
CA VAL A 115 -0.04 -24.31 13.72
C VAL A 115 1.19 -25.00 13.16
N LYS A 116 1.03 -25.56 11.96
CA LYS A 116 2.08 -26.27 11.22
C LYS A 116 2.41 -25.53 9.94
N LEU A 117 3.68 -25.35 9.66
CA LEU A 117 4.16 -24.79 8.41
C LEU A 117 4.03 -25.85 7.30
N ILE A 118 3.30 -25.53 6.23
CA ILE A 118 3.16 -26.38 5.04
C ILE A 118 4.16 -25.96 3.97
N HIS A 119 4.29 -24.65 3.76
CA HIS A 119 5.06 -24.09 2.67
C HIS A 119 5.71 -22.78 3.11
N TYR A 120 7.02 -22.66 2.86
CA TYR A 120 7.75 -21.42 3.09
C TYR A 120 7.70 -20.55 1.81
N PRO A 121 6.95 -19.44 1.80
CA PRO A 121 6.84 -18.59 0.63
C PRO A 121 8.14 -17.81 0.37
N GLY A 122 8.45 -17.60 -0.90
CA GLY A 122 9.40 -16.56 -1.32
C GLY A 122 8.86 -15.15 -1.04
N GLU A 123 9.58 -14.13 -1.51
CA GLU A 123 9.16 -12.73 -1.36
C GLU A 123 7.84 -12.46 -2.12
N THR A 124 6.82 -11.96 -1.41
CA THR A 124 5.51 -11.67 -2.00
C THR A 124 5.47 -10.32 -2.71
N SER A 125 4.45 -10.13 -3.56
CA SER A 125 4.20 -8.84 -4.22
C SER A 125 3.89 -7.73 -3.22
N GLU A 126 3.26 -8.04 -2.09
CA GLU A 126 3.03 -7.11 -0.99
C GLU A 126 4.34 -6.68 -0.31
N GLU A 127 5.25 -7.61 -0.05
CA GLU A 127 6.57 -7.29 0.52
C GLU A 127 7.41 -6.42 -0.43
N LYS A 128 7.37 -6.73 -1.73
CA LYS A 128 8.01 -5.92 -2.76
C LYS A 128 7.45 -4.50 -2.81
N LEU A 129 6.12 -4.37 -2.73
CA LEU A 129 5.46 -3.07 -2.69
C LEU A 129 5.90 -2.27 -1.46
N LEU A 130 5.90 -2.88 -0.27
CA LEU A 130 6.32 -2.20 0.96
C LEU A 130 7.78 -1.73 0.87
N LYS A 131 8.70 -2.56 0.35
CA LYS A 131 10.09 -2.16 0.11
C LYS A 131 10.19 -1.01 -0.88
N HIS A 132 9.47 -1.11 -1.99
CA HIS A 132 9.46 -0.06 -3.03
C HIS A 132 8.97 1.28 -2.50
N LEU A 133 7.87 1.28 -1.73
CA LEU A 133 7.34 2.49 -1.10
C LEU A 133 8.23 3.00 0.02
N ARG A 134 8.96 2.13 0.73
CA ARG A 134 9.95 2.55 1.75
C ARG A 134 11.12 3.31 1.12
N GLU A 135 11.56 2.89 -0.07
CA GLU A 135 12.67 3.52 -0.79
C GLU A 135 12.25 4.82 -1.50
N ARG A 136 11.07 4.84 -2.13
CA ARG A 136 10.59 5.98 -2.93
C ARG A 136 9.71 6.96 -2.14
N GLY A 137 9.17 6.56 -1.00
CA GLY A 137 8.27 7.36 -0.15
C GLY A 137 6.86 7.45 -0.73
N VAL A 138 6.68 8.30 -1.75
CA VAL A 138 5.40 8.56 -2.40
C VAL A 138 5.52 8.22 -3.88
N VAL A 139 4.57 7.44 -4.39
CA VAL A 139 4.54 7.01 -5.79
C VAL A 139 3.13 7.23 -6.34
N GLU A 140 3.02 7.65 -7.60
CA GLU A 140 1.73 7.70 -8.29
C GLU A 140 1.22 6.27 -8.51
N PHE A 141 -0.04 6.02 -8.17
CA PHE A 141 -0.68 4.72 -8.35
C PHE A 141 -0.65 4.31 -9.81
N GLU A 142 -0.79 5.28 -10.72
CA GLU A 142 -0.76 5.09 -12.15
C GLU A 142 0.58 4.51 -12.63
N ASP A 143 1.69 4.91 -12.02
CA ASP A 143 3.05 4.45 -12.32
C ASP A 143 3.38 3.05 -11.78
N LEU A 144 2.54 2.50 -10.89
CA LEU A 144 2.73 1.15 -10.37
C LEU A 144 2.42 0.10 -11.45
N GLY A 145 3.27 -0.93 -11.55
CA GLY A 145 2.99 -2.11 -12.36
C GLY A 145 1.74 -2.86 -11.88
N GLU A 146 1.11 -3.67 -12.73
CA GLU A 146 -0.15 -4.36 -12.40
C GLU A 146 -0.07 -5.21 -11.13
N ASP A 147 1.05 -5.88 -10.89
CA ASP A 147 1.25 -6.70 -9.69
C ASP A 147 1.30 -5.87 -8.41
N LEU A 148 1.94 -4.68 -8.47
CA LEU A 148 2.01 -3.74 -7.35
C LEU A 148 0.66 -3.06 -7.09
N LYS A 149 -0.11 -2.77 -8.15
CA LYS A 149 -1.48 -2.25 -8.04
C LYS A 149 -2.39 -3.25 -7.31
N LYS A 150 -2.32 -4.53 -7.66
CA LYS A 150 -3.06 -5.59 -6.95
C LYS A 150 -2.63 -5.69 -5.48
N ALA A 151 -1.33 -5.62 -5.20
CA ALA A 151 -0.82 -5.61 -3.84
C ALA A 151 -1.35 -4.40 -3.02
N CYS A 152 -1.40 -3.19 -3.61
CA CYS A 152 -2.00 -2.02 -2.97
C CYS A 152 -3.47 -2.26 -2.58
N MET A 153 -4.26 -2.83 -3.50
CA MET A 153 -5.67 -3.12 -3.24
C MET A 153 -5.85 -4.16 -2.13
N ASN A 154 -5.01 -5.21 -2.12
CA ASN A 154 -5.03 -6.23 -1.07
C ASN A 154 -4.70 -5.63 0.30
N LEU A 155 -3.64 -4.82 0.38
CA LEU A 155 -3.20 -4.19 1.63
C LEU A 155 -4.20 -3.15 2.16
N LYS A 156 -4.97 -2.49 1.27
CA LYS A 156 -6.03 -1.55 1.68
C LYS A 156 -7.20 -2.23 2.39
N THR A 157 -7.44 -3.51 2.08
CA THR A 157 -8.55 -4.31 2.64
C THR A 157 -8.16 -5.15 3.85
N ARG A 158 -6.90 -5.06 4.27
CA ARG A 158 -6.38 -5.71 5.49
C ARG A 158 -6.76 -4.93 6.72
#